data_AF-A0AA46L3Q1-F1
#
_entry.id   AF-A0AA46L3Q1-F1
#
_cell.length_a   1.000
_cell.length_b   1.000
_cell.length_c   1.000
_cell.angle_alpha   90.00
_cell.angle_beta   90.00
_cell.angle_gamma   90.00
#
_symmetry.space_group_name_H-M   'P 1'
#
loop_
_entity.id
_entity.type
_entity.pdbx_description
1 polymer ?
#
loop_
_entity_poly.entity_id
_entity_poly.type
_entity_poly.pdbx_seq_one_letter_code
_entity_poly.pdbx_strand_id
1 'polypeptide(L)'
;MKNNIAFLSLILSVLSYDAIGGLEGQMVTFHRDYAGKNFGQPKTITVVDGDSDIFNVQYHEKINIDNNKIAIRYINNNQFGIEEKTFNGYILRGYQGEVESVTLLRDDAGIYKNSWFDDDGIHINLGGPFSRGDILEFEILLVGDNDVSLERCEVKITSQSNEINKDGGKLYFDTSASSLNLVTSNELYKYLNFPTGEVLTIDTPQEFKLSDIPIKELGWTLTIPEWYPAGIYTVNYAGINLKDGSICKDSVSFTKRHY
;
A
#
# COMPACT_ATOMS: atom_id res chain seq x y z
N MET A 1 -59.80 36.91 5.80
CA MET A 1 -58.58 37.66 5.44
C MET A 1 -57.49 36.66 5.09
N LYS A 2 -56.85 36.86 3.94
CA LYS A 2 -55.62 36.14 3.55
C LYS A 2 -54.52 36.44 4.57
N ASN A 3 -53.71 35.44 4.90
CA ASN A 3 -52.25 35.55 4.89
C ASN A 3 -51.62 34.15 4.94
N ASN A 4 -50.93 33.83 3.84
CA ASN A 4 -49.85 32.86 3.77
C ASN A 4 -48.74 33.24 4.76
N ILE A 5 -47.98 32.23 5.20
CA ILE A 5 -46.52 32.20 5.46
C ILE A 5 -46.28 30.85 6.17
N ALA A 6 -45.33 30.00 5.85
CA ALA A 6 -44.54 29.72 4.66
C ALA A 6 -43.94 28.32 4.90
N PHE A 7 -43.67 27.61 3.82
CA PHE A 7 -42.79 26.45 3.79
C PHE A 7 -41.46 26.74 4.50
N LEU A 8 -41.08 25.92 5.49
CA LEU A 8 -39.68 25.63 5.80
C LEU A 8 -39.56 24.23 6.44
N SER A 9 -39.80 23.21 5.62
CA SER A 9 -39.20 21.90 5.80
C SER A 9 -37.91 21.92 4.99
N LEU A 10 -36.75 22.06 5.62
CA LEU A 10 -35.49 21.40 5.25
C LEU A 10 -34.34 21.88 6.15
N ILE A 11 -33.55 20.90 6.59
CA ILE A 11 -32.13 21.01 6.99
C ILE A 11 -31.86 21.66 8.34
N LEU A 12 -31.87 20.83 9.39
CA LEU A 12 -30.92 20.93 10.51
C LEU A 12 -30.63 19.56 11.13
N SER A 13 -30.59 18.54 10.27
CA SER A 13 -29.94 17.25 10.55
C SER A 13 -28.82 17.06 9.53
N VAL A 14 -27.84 17.97 9.55
CA VAL A 14 -26.53 17.76 8.92
C VAL A 14 -25.47 18.20 9.93
N LEU A 15 -25.51 17.51 11.07
CA LEU A 15 -24.35 17.22 11.89
C LEU A 15 -24.40 15.72 12.20
N SER A 16 -24.70 14.90 11.19
CA SER A 16 -24.12 13.57 11.16
C SER A 16 -22.66 13.80 10.83
N TYR A 17 -21.84 13.73 11.87
CA TYR A 17 -20.45 13.33 11.71
C TYR A 17 -20.51 12.02 10.92
N ASP A 18 -20.27 12.07 9.62
CA ASP A 18 -20.14 10.88 8.78
C ASP A 18 -18.77 10.28 9.13
N ALA A 19 -18.67 9.69 10.32
CA ALA A 19 -17.60 8.76 10.66
C ALA A 19 -17.81 7.49 9.81
N ILE A 20 -17.41 7.57 8.55
CA ILE A 20 -17.11 6.43 7.68
C ILE A 20 -15.58 6.42 7.68
N GLY A 21 -14.85 5.40 8.08
CA GLY A 21 -15.06 3.98 8.32
C GLY A 21 -13.64 3.48 8.59
N GLY A 22 -13.46 2.50 9.45
CA GLY A 22 -12.11 2.04 9.79
C GLY A 22 -11.38 1.44 8.59
N LEU A 23 -10.29 0.78 8.90
CA LEU A 23 -9.41 0.07 7.99
C LEU A 23 -10.13 -1.05 7.20
N GLU A 24 -11.32 -1.51 7.60
CA GLU A 24 -12.03 -2.60 6.91
C GLU A 24 -12.23 -2.31 5.40
N GLY A 25 -11.91 -3.30 4.57
CA GLY A 25 -11.94 -3.22 3.11
C GLY A 25 -10.76 -2.48 2.48
N GLN A 26 -9.88 -1.88 3.28
CA GLN A 26 -8.73 -1.13 2.80
C GLN A 26 -7.48 -2.02 2.66
N MET A 27 -6.54 -1.63 1.78
CA MET A 27 -5.26 -2.33 1.65
C MET A 27 -4.21 -1.70 2.57
N VAL A 28 -3.90 -2.35 3.68
CA VAL A 28 -2.94 -1.83 4.65
C VAL A 28 -1.60 -2.54 4.50
N THR A 29 -0.52 -1.78 4.49
CA THR A 29 0.85 -2.28 4.46
C THR A 29 1.55 -2.02 5.78
N PHE A 30 2.05 -3.09 6.40
CA PHE A 30 2.83 -3.06 7.63
C PHE A 30 4.32 -3.15 7.33
N HIS A 31 5.07 -2.15 7.78
CA HIS A 31 6.52 -2.09 7.71
C HIS A 31 7.11 -2.24 9.11
N ARG A 32 8.15 -3.05 9.25
CA ARG A 32 9.02 -3.04 10.43
C ARG A 32 10.23 -2.18 10.09
N ASP A 33 10.45 -1.09 10.81
CA ASP A 33 11.58 -0.18 10.56
C ASP A 33 12.47 -0.01 11.79
N TYR A 34 13.78 -0.04 11.55
CA TYR A 34 14.80 0.33 12.52
C TYR A 34 15.77 1.33 11.87
N ALA A 35 15.83 2.54 12.41
CA ALA A 35 16.74 3.58 11.93
C ALA A 35 16.58 3.94 10.44
N GLY A 36 15.35 3.93 9.91
CA GLY A 36 15.07 4.20 8.49
C GLY A 36 15.44 3.04 7.57
N LYS A 37 15.60 1.83 8.12
CA LYS A 37 15.83 0.60 7.36
C LYS A 37 14.70 -0.38 7.65
N ASN A 38 14.04 -0.82 6.57
CA ASN A 38 13.10 -1.93 6.62
C ASN A 38 13.81 -3.19 7.16
N PHE A 39 13.32 -3.69 8.28
CA PHE A 39 13.79 -4.87 8.95
C PHE A 39 12.81 -6.01 8.67
N GLY A 40 12.96 -6.67 7.52
CA GLY A 40 12.03 -7.68 7.01
C GLY A 40 11.26 -7.21 5.77
N GLN A 41 10.51 -8.12 5.13
CA GLN A 41 9.65 -7.77 4.01
C GLN A 41 8.36 -7.12 4.52
N PRO A 42 7.93 -5.98 3.94
CA PRO A 42 6.62 -5.41 4.23
C PRO A 42 5.51 -6.42 3.95
N LYS A 43 4.42 -6.31 4.71
CA LYS A 43 3.25 -7.17 4.56
C LYS A 43 2.04 -6.32 4.24
N THR A 44 1.49 -6.55 3.06
CA THR A 44 0.25 -5.91 2.60
C THR A 44 -0.89 -6.89 2.75
N ILE A 45 -1.98 -6.44 3.36
CA ILE A 45 -3.23 -7.20 3.49
C ILE A 45 -4.41 -6.33 3.07
N THR A 46 -5.49 -6.96 2.66
CA THR A 46 -6.81 -6.30 2.64
C THR A 46 -7.45 -6.57 3.98
N VAL A 47 -7.80 -5.52 4.72
CA VAL A 47 -8.37 -5.65 6.06
C VAL A 47 -9.79 -6.20 5.96
N VAL A 48 -10.09 -7.20 6.75
CA VAL A 48 -11.37 -7.88 6.92
C VAL A 48 -11.67 -7.84 8.41
N ASP A 49 -12.87 -7.43 8.79
CA ASP A 49 -13.22 -7.33 10.21
C ASP A 49 -13.22 -8.72 10.88
N GLY A 50 -12.43 -8.87 11.94
CA GLY A 50 -12.24 -10.10 12.72
C GLY A 50 -10.87 -10.77 12.57
N ASP A 51 -10.64 -11.89 13.29
CA ASP A 51 -9.34 -12.59 13.40
C ASP A 51 -8.81 -13.24 12.08
N SER A 52 -9.37 -12.92 10.90
CA SER A 52 -8.95 -13.50 9.62
C SER A 52 -7.60 -12.98 9.12
N ASP A 53 -7.13 -11.84 9.66
CA ASP A 53 -5.99 -11.10 9.12
C ASP A 53 -4.72 -11.28 9.94
N ILE A 54 -4.54 -12.48 10.49
CA ILE A 54 -3.35 -12.82 11.26
C ILE A 54 -2.20 -13.15 10.31
N PHE A 55 -1.22 -12.25 10.20
CA PHE A 55 0.00 -12.48 9.43
C PHE A 55 1.28 -12.35 10.28
N ASN A 56 2.35 -13.00 9.83
CA ASN A 56 3.66 -12.88 10.45
C ASN A 56 4.45 -11.75 9.74
N VAL A 57 4.79 -10.69 10.47
CA VAL A 57 5.77 -9.68 9.98
C VAL A 57 7.19 -10.23 10.08
N GLN A 58 7.49 -10.95 11.17
CA GLN A 58 8.73 -11.69 11.37
C GLN A 58 8.44 -13.06 12.01
N TYR A 59 9.46 -13.91 12.13
CA TYR A 59 9.37 -15.23 12.77
C TYR A 59 8.92 -15.23 14.24
N HIS A 60 8.80 -14.06 14.88
CA HIS A 60 8.49 -13.93 16.30
C HIS A 60 7.25 -13.08 16.61
N GLU A 61 6.50 -12.62 15.60
CA GLU A 61 5.37 -11.71 15.78
C GLU A 61 4.20 -12.10 14.87
N LYS A 62 2.99 -12.10 15.43
CA LYS A 62 1.72 -12.20 14.71
C LYS A 62 0.97 -10.90 14.83
N ILE A 63 0.59 -10.30 13.72
CA ILE A 63 -0.20 -9.07 13.69
C ILE A 63 -1.60 -9.43 13.20
N ASN A 64 -2.63 -8.97 13.90
CA ASN A 64 -4.00 -8.90 13.45
C ASN A 64 -4.38 -7.43 13.23
N ILE A 65 -5.03 -7.12 12.11
CA ILE A 65 -5.59 -5.81 11.85
C ILE A 65 -7.09 -6.01 11.62
N ASP A 66 -7.90 -5.40 12.47
CA ASP A 66 -9.35 -5.31 12.35
C ASP A 66 -9.73 -3.89 11.94
N ASN A 67 -11.03 -3.61 11.78
CA ASN A 67 -11.53 -2.34 11.31
C ASN A 67 -10.87 -1.12 12.00
N ASN A 68 -10.84 -1.07 13.32
CA ASN A 68 -10.19 0.04 14.04
C ASN A 68 -9.05 -0.44 14.95
N LYS A 69 -8.66 -1.71 14.86
CA LYS A 69 -7.80 -2.31 15.88
C LYS A 69 -6.59 -2.96 15.25
N ILE A 70 -5.46 -2.83 15.91
CA ILE A 70 -4.26 -3.60 15.59
C ILE A 70 -3.86 -4.33 16.85
N ALA A 71 -3.67 -5.64 16.74
CA ALA A 71 -3.13 -6.46 17.82
C ALA A 71 -1.85 -7.15 17.34
N ILE A 72 -0.77 -7.00 18.10
CA ILE A 72 0.50 -7.68 17.89
C ILE A 72 0.68 -8.67 19.02
N ARG A 73 0.80 -9.95 18.68
CA ARG A 73 1.12 -11.04 19.61
C ARG A 73 2.52 -11.55 19.36
N TYR A 74 3.35 -11.52 20.39
CA TYR A 74 4.72 -12.03 20.32
C TYR A 74 4.72 -13.55 20.51
N ILE A 75 5.22 -14.29 19.52
CA ILE A 75 5.24 -15.76 19.53
C ILE A 75 6.56 -16.34 20.06
N ASN A 76 7.60 -15.51 20.22
CA ASN A 76 8.88 -15.87 20.84
C ASN A 76 9.39 -14.72 21.74
N ASN A 77 10.33 -15.04 22.63
CA ASN A 77 11.03 -14.03 23.43
C ASN A 77 12.07 -13.32 22.54
N ASN A 78 12.07 -11.99 22.52
CA ASN A 78 13.07 -11.19 21.81
C ASN A 78 13.07 -9.74 22.37
N GLN A 79 13.73 -8.80 21.69
CA GLN A 79 13.77 -7.40 22.12
C GLN A 79 13.82 -6.42 20.94
N PHE A 80 13.24 -5.25 21.16
CA PHE A 80 13.51 -4.05 20.36
C PHE A 80 14.77 -3.37 20.92
N GLY A 81 15.70 -2.99 20.04
CA GLY A 81 16.81 -2.08 20.36
C GLY A 81 16.41 -0.86 21.21
N ILE A 82 17.29 -0.48 22.13
CA ILE A 82 17.00 0.44 23.25
C ILE A 82 17.47 1.88 22.98
N GLU A 83 17.96 2.18 21.78
CA GLU A 83 18.46 3.53 21.48
C GLU A 83 17.34 4.58 21.55
N GLU A 84 17.48 5.56 22.44
CA GLU A 84 16.44 6.55 22.76
C GLU A 84 16.07 7.47 21.58
N LYS A 85 16.96 7.64 20.60
CA LYS A 85 16.80 8.58 19.48
C LYS A 85 16.56 7.91 18.13
N THR A 86 16.52 6.58 18.10
CA THR A 86 16.40 5.82 16.87
C THR A 86 15.01 5.20 16.83
N PHE A 87 14.22 5.54 15.80
CA PHE A 87 12.92 4.89 15.60
C PHE A 87 13.13 3.38 15.50
N ASN A 88 12.28 2.65 16.21
CA ASN A 88 12.37 1.21 16.26
C ASN A 88 10.98 0.61 16.49
N GLY A 89 10.26 0.36 15.42
CA GLY A 89 8.95 -0.27 15.54
C GLY A 89 8.31 -0.49 14.19
N TYR A 90 7.04 -0.11 14.07
CA TYR A 90 6.24 -0.36 12.89
C TYR A 90 5.68 0.91 12.26
N ILE A 91 5.55 0.89 10.95
CA ILE A 91 4.88 1.93 10.18
C ILE A 91 3.74 1.26 9.41
N LEU A 92 2.52 1.76 9.59
CA LEU A 92 1.37 1.37 8.77
C LEU A 92 1.13 2.38 7.67
N ARG A 93 0.87 1.88 6.47
CA ARG A 93 0.61 2.66 5.26
C ARG A 93 -0.55 2.07 4.46
N GLY A 94 -0.99 2.74 3.40
CA GLY A 94 -1.96 2.20 2.44
C GLY A 94 -3.44 2.38 2.82
N TYR A 95 -3.71 2.92 4.01
CA TYR A 95 -5.07 3.25 4.43
C TYR A 95 -5.52 4.60 3.83
N GLN A 96 -6.84 4.75 3.70
CA GLN A 96 -7.55 5.92 3.22
C GLN A 96 -8.26 6.60 4.40
N GLY A 97 -8.31 7.93 4.38
CA GLY A 97 -8.87 8.75 5.46
C GLY A 97 -7.80 9.40 6.33
N GLU A 98 -8.15 10.53 6.94
CA GLU A 98 -7.27 11.22 7.90
C GLU A 98 -7.27 10.45 9.22
N VAL A 99 -6.08 10.25 9.80
CA VAL A 99 -5.98 9.63 11.13
C VAL A 99 -6.38 10.66 12.17
N GLU A 100 -7.50 10.43 12.85
CA GLU A 100 -7.93 11.26 13.98
C GLU A 100 -7.03 11.02 15.19
N SER A 101 -6.79 9.74 15.49
CA SER A 101 -6.03 9.34 16.66
C SER A 101 -5.49 7.92 16.54
N VAL A 102 -4.42 7.68 17.30
CA VAL A 102 -3.84 6.36 17.56
C VAL A 102 -3.77 6.20 19.07
N THR A 103 -4.54 5.26 19.61
CA THR A 103 -4.69 5.07 21.05
C THR A 103 -4.12 3.72 21.45
N LEU A 104 -3.17 3.70 22.40
CA LEU A 104 -2.72 2.45 23.00
C LEU A 104 -3.85 1.85 23.85
N LEU A 105 -4.27 0.65 23.52
CA LEU A 105 -5.27 -0.10 24.29
C LEU A 105 -4.63 -1.06 25.29
N ARG A 106 -3.50 -1.67 24.92
CA ARG A 106 -2.84 -2.70 25.72
C ARG A 106 -1.35 -2.77 25.41
N ASP A 107 -0.53 -2.92 26.44
CA ASP A 107 0.90 -3.24 26.32
C ASP A 107 1.30 -4.15 27.49
N ASP A 108 1.32 -5.47 27.25
CA ASP A 108 1.68 -6.44 28.28
C ASP A 108 3.19 -6.38 28.64
N ALA A 109 4.03 -6.01 27.67
CA ALA A 109 5.49 -6.07 27.79
C ALA A 109 6.11 -4.74 28.27
N GLY A 110 5.36 -3.65 28.24
CA GLY A 110 5.87 -2.30 28.55
C GLY A 110 6.86 -1.78 27.50
N ILE A 111 6.72 -2.23 26.25
CA ILE A 111 7.65 -1.92 25.15
C ILE A 111 7.22 -0.70 24.33
N TYR A 112 5.98 -0.22 24.51
CA TYR A 112 5.49 0.95 23.80
C TYR A 112 6.17 2.24 24.30
N LYS A 113 6.72 3.01 23.37
CA LYS A 113 7.29 4.33 23.67
C LYS A 113 6.31 5.46 23.33
N ASN A 114 5.91 5.53 22.07
CA ASN A 114 4.96 6.50 21.56
C ASN A 114 4.44 6.07 20.18
N SER A 115 3.38 6.74 19.74
CA SER A 115 2.88 6.70 18.37
C SER A 115 2.66 8.11 17.85
N TRP A 116 2.80 8.27 16.55
CA TRP A 116 2.41 9.49 15.84
C TRP A 116 1.98 9.11 14.43
N PHE A 117 1.41 10.05 13.71
CA PHE A 117 1.08 9.89 12.31
C PHE A 117 1.49 11.14 11.54
N ASP A 118 1.93 10.93 10.31
CA ASP A 118 2.35 11.96 9.37
C ASP A 118 2.08 11.48 7.95
N ASP A 119 2.61 12.19 6.95
CA ASP A 119 2.43 11.84 5.53
C ASP A 119 3.04 10.46 5.15
N ASP A 120 3.93 9.90 5.97
CA ASP A 120 4.52 8.57 5.77
C ASP A 120 3.69 7.44 6.40
N GLY A 121 2.67 7.77 7.21
CA GLY A 121 1.73 6.81 7.78
C GLY A 121 1.59 6.88 9.29
N ILE A 122 1.12 5.79 9.91
CA ILE A 122 1.02 5.65 11.37
C ILE A 122 2.27 4.96 11.89
N HIS A 123 3.01 5.66 12.75
CA HIS A 123 4.24 5.20 13.36
C HIS A 123 3.97 4.70 14.78
N ILE A 124 4.44 3.49 15.07
CA ILE A 124 4.37 2.85 16.38
C ILE A 124 5.81 2.56 16.82
N ASN A 125 6.33 3.33 17.77
CA ASN A 125 7.70 3.22 18.23
C ASN A 125 7.81 2.36 19.49
N LEU A 126 8.76 1.44 19.49
CA LEU A 126 8.91 0.41 20.51
C LEU A 126 10.35 0.38 21.07
N GLY A 127 10.52 -0.28 22.21
CA GLY A 127 11.83 -0.51 22.80
C GLY A 127 11.79 -1.42 24.00
N GLY A 128 12.81 -2.25 24.14
CA GLY A 128 12.93 -3.17 25.27
C GLY A 128 12.52 -4.61 24.94
N PRO A 129 12.61 -5.49 25.94
CA PRO A 129 12.36 -6.92 25.79
C PRO A 129 10.87 -7.24 25.81
N PHE A 130 10.49 -8.30 25.11
CA PHE A 130 9.15 -8.90 25.16
C PHE A 130 9.25 -10.42 25.25
N SER A 131 8.21 -11.01 25.83
CA SER A 131 8.07 -12.43 26.07
C SER A 131 7.03 -13.06 25.14
N ARG A 132 7.16 -14.36 24.93
CA ARG A 132 6.15 -15.15 24.24
C ARG A 132 4.81 -15.03 24.96
N GLY A 133 3.79 -14.63 24.21
CA GLY A 133 2.42 -14.48 24.70
C GLY A 133 2.05 -13.03 25.00
N ASP A 134 3.03 -12.13 25.11
CA ASP A 134 2.76 -10.71 25.31
C ASP A 134 1.97 -10.15 24.12
N ILE A 135 1.04 -9.25 24.43
CA ILE A 135 0.17 -8.59 23.46
C ILE A 135 0.35 -7.08 23.57
N LEU A 136 0.46 -6.45 22.40
CA LEU A 136 0.42 -5.01 22.22
C LEU A 136 -0.78 -4.70 21.32
N GLU A 137 -1.69 -3.82 21.76
CA GLU A 137 -2.90 -3.46 21.01
C GLU A 137 -3.09 -1.96 20.90
N PHE A 138 -3.53 -1.52 19.72
CA PHE A 138 -3.84 -0.13 19.40
C PHE A 138 -5.22 -0.02 18.78
N GLU A 139 -5.86 1.12 19.02
CA GLU A 139 -7.01 1.60 18.27
C GLU A 139 -6.57 2.71 17.31
N ILE A 140 -7.07 2.65 16.07
CA ILE A 140 -6.91 3.71 15.09
C ILE A 140 -8.31 4.23 14.77
N LEU A 141 -8.46 5.55 14.89
CA LEU A 141 -9.67 6.24 14.49
C LEU A 141 -9.35 7.06 13.23
N LEU A 142 -10.15 6.86 12.19
CA LEU A 142 -10.07 7.61 10.94
C LEU A 142 -11.26 8.60 10.89
N VAL A 143 -11.00 9.87 10.57
CA VAL A 143 -12.04 10.84 10.28
C VAL A 143 -12.49 10.66 8.83
N GLY A 144 -13.80 10.57 8.64
CA GLY A 144 -14.39 10.50 7.30
C GLY A 144 -14.21 11.81 6.56
N ASP A 145 -13.34 11.80 5.56
CA ASP A 145 -13.48 12.58 4.33
C ASP A 145 -12.73 11.82 3.22
N ASN A 146 -13.48 11.00 2.47
CA ASN A 146 -12.96 10.34 1.28
C ASN A 146 -13.20 11.25 0.08
N ASP A 147 -12.21 12.06 -0.28
CA ASP A 147 -12.09 12.53 -1.66
C ASP A 147 -10.78 12.05 -2.32
N VAL A 148 -10.69 10.73 -2.49
CA VAL A 148 -9.66 10.04 -3.30
C VAL A 148 -9.81 10.35 -4.81
N SER A 149 -10.73 11.24 -5.21
CA SER A 149 -10.94 11.56 -6.62
C SER A 149 -9.88 12.50 -7.20
N LEU A 150 -9.02 13.11 -6.37
CA LEU A 150 -8.09 14.16 -6.82
C LEU A 150 -6.61 13.73 -6.91
N GLU A 151 -6.11 12.79 -6.12
CA GLU A 151 -4.70 12.34 -6.17
C GLU A 151 -4.53 11.02 -6.95
N ARG A 152 -4.88 11.02 -8.24
CA ARG A 152 -4.74 9.82 -9.09
C ARG A 152 -3.43 9.84 -9.84
N CYS A 153 -2.52 8.93 -9.47
CA CYS A 153 -1.47 8.50 -10.38
C CYS A 153 -2.11 7.82 -11.61
N GLU A 154 -1.64 8.17 -12.80
CA GLU A 154 -1.94 7.50 -14.05
C GLU A 154 -0.67 6.93 -14.64
N VAL A 155 -0.70 5.64 -14.95
CA VAL A 155 0.37 4.98 -15.70
C VAL A 155 -0.22 4.39 -16.97
N LYS A 156 0.61 4.36 -18.01
CA LYS A 156 0.26 3.77 -19.29
C LYS A 156 1.44 2.99 -19.83
N ILE A 157 1.15 1.84 -20.42
CA ILE A 157 2.12 1.05 -21.18
C ILE A 157 1.54 0.68 -22.54
N THR A 158 2.33 0.83 -23.58
CA THR A 158 1.98 0.39 -24.94
C THR A 158 3.10 -0.47 -25.50
N SER A 159 2.75 -1.50 -26.27
CA SER A 159 3.73 -2.31 -26.98
C SER A 159 3.62 -2.12 -28.49
N GLN A 160 4.76 -2.24 -29.17
CA GLN A 160 4.84 -2.22 -30.63
C GLN A 160 4.50 -3.58 -31.25
N SER A 161 4.49 -4.66 -30.46
CA SER A 161 4.09 -6.00 -30.89
C SER A 161 3.35 -6.72 -29.77
N ASN A 162 2.34 -7.50 -30.12
CA ASN A 162 1.61 -8.38 -29.21
C ASN A 162 2.03 -9.85 -29.35
N GLU A 163 3.12 -10.14 -30.06
CA GLU A 163 3.55 -11.51 -30.33
C GLU A 163 5.08 -11.64 -30.54
N ILE A 164 5.62 -12.79 -30.14
CA ILE A 164 6.99 -13.23 -30.44
C ILE A 164 7.02 -14.71 -30.87
N ASN A 165 8.05 -15.07 -31.62
CA ASN A 165 8.27 -16.46 -32.08
C ASN A 165 8.72 -17.38 -30.94
N LYS A 166 8.69 -18.70 -31.19
CA LYS A 166 9.12 -19.73 -30.23
C LYS A 166 10.56 -19.56 -29.77
N ASP A 167 11.43 -19.04 -30.63
CA ASP A 167 12.86 -18.85 -30.37
C ASP A 167 13.13 -17.65 -29.45
N GLY A 168 12.08 -16.97 -28.99
CA GLY A 168 12.17 -15.76 -28.21
C GLY A 168 12.34 -14.52 -29.08
N GLY A 169 12.74 -13.41 -28.47
CA GLY A 169 12.91 -12.16 -29.17
C GLY A 169 12.93 -10.93 -28.28
N LYS A 170 13.01 -9.76 -28.91
CA LYS A 170 12.93 -8.45 -28.25
C LYS A 170 11.56 -7.85 -28.50
N LEU A 171 10.95 -7.35 -27.44
CA LEU A 171 9.74 -6.55 -27.46
C LEU A 171 10.06 -5.13 -27.07
N TYR A 172 9.37 -4.19 -27.69
CA TYR A 172 9.56 -2.76 -27.48
C TYR A 172 8.31 -2.17 -26.87
N PHE A 173 8.51 -1.35 -25.85
CA PHE A 173 7.43 -0.74 -25.09
C PHE A 173 7.71 0.75 -24.90
N ASP A 174 6.62 1.50 -24.82
CA ASP A 174 6.61 2.88 -24.37
C ASP A 174 5.80 2.95 -23.08
N THR A 175 6.28 3.68 -22.09
CA THR A 175 5.61 3.90 -20.81
C THR A 175 5.47 5.38 -20.51
N SER A 176 4.36 5.76 -19.86
CA SER A 176 4.19 7.11 -19.34
C SER A 176 3.54 7.09 -17.96
N ALA A 177 4.00 7.96 -17.07
CA ALA A 177 3.42 8.15 -15.75
C ALA A 177 3.17 9.63 -15.46
N SER A 178 2.00 9.96 -14.92
CA SER A 178 1.59 11.31 -14.52
C SER A 178 0.71 11.27 -13.27
N SER A 179 0.40 12.43 -12.73
CA SER A 179 -0.58 12.63 -11.67
C SER A 179 -1.57 13.71 -12.11
N LEU A 180 -2.87 13.45 -11.98
CA LEU A 180 -3.89 14.28 -12.62
C LEU A 180 -4.02 15.70 -12.04
N ASN A 181 -3.82 15.90 -10.73
CA ASN A 181 -4.15 17.19 -10.10
C ASN A 181 -3.08 17.72 -9.12
N LEU A 182 -2.13 16.89 -8.68
CA LEU A 182 -1.15 17.25 -7.66
C LEU A 182 0.21 16.59 -7.90
N VAL A 183 1.27 17.20 -7.38
CA VAL A 183 2.59 16.57 -7.39
C VAL A 183 2.62 15.46 -6.34
N THR A 184 2.82 14.22 -6.77
CA THR A 184 2.85 13.04 -5.88
C THR A 184 4.19 12.33 -5.98
N SER A 185 4.69 11.79 -4.87
CA SER A 185 5.90 10.95 -4.88
C SER A 185 5.46 9.50 -5.07
N ASN A 186 5.98 8.84 -6.10
CA ASN A 186 5.56 7.49 -6.47
C ASN A 186 6.77 6.60 -6.72
N GLU A 187 6.70 5.34 -6.33
CA GLU A 187 7.61 4.31 -6.82
C GLU A 187 7.06 3.68 -8.11
N LEU A 188 7.80 3.80 -9.20
CA LEU A 188 7.45 3.22 -10.50
C LEU A 188 8.26 1.96 -10.75
N TYR A 189 7.60 0.91 -11.25
CA TYR A 189 8.25 -0.36 -11.58
C TYR A 189 7.48 -1.16 -12.64
N LYS A 190 8.20 -2.10 -13.25
CA LYS A 190 7.77 -2.96 -14.35
C LYS A 190 8.01 -4.42 -14.00
N TYR A 191 7.06 -5.27 -14.33
CA TYR A 191 7.19 -6.70 -14.10
C TYR A 191 6.46 -7.53 -15.16
N LEU A 192 6.94 -8.74 -15.36
CA LEU A 192 6.46 -9.71 -16.33
C LEU A 192 5.76 -10.85 -15.59
N ASN A 193 4.49 -11.08 -15.91
CA ASN A 193 3.77 -12.30 -15.51
C ASN A 193 3.94 -13.36 -16.60
N PHE A 194 4.33 -14.56 -16.18
CA PHE A 194 4.51 -15.71 -17.03
C PHE A 194 3.16 -16.44 -17.24
N PRO A 195 3.02 -17.21 -18.34
CA PRO A 195 1.87 -18.08 -18.54
C PRO A 195 1.68 -19.10 -17.40
N THR A 196 2.76 -19.44 -16.70
CA THR A 196 2.81 -20.37 -15.57
C THR A 196 2.39 -19.75 -14.23
N GLY A 197 2.16 -18.43 -14.19
CA GLY A 197 1.84 -17.68 -12.97
C GLY A 197 3.05 -17.13 -12.21
N GLU A 198 4.28 -17.45 -12.66
CA GLU A 198 5.50 -16.86 -12.11
C GLU A 198 5.61 -15.37 -12.47
N VAL A 199 6.29 -14.59 -11.62
CA VAL A 199 6.49 -13.15 -11.81
C VAL A 199 7.98 -12.84 -11.85
N LEU A 200 8.41 -12.06 -12.84
CA LEU A 200 9.78 -11.56 -12.99
C LEU A 200 9.78 -10.03 -12.97
N THR A 201 10.57 -9.46 -12.07
CA THR A 201 10.86 -8.02 -12.05
C THR A 201 11.71 -7.63 -13.25
N ILE A 202 11.31 -6.59 -14.00
CA ILE A 202 12.02 -6.10 -15.18
C ILE A 202 13.03 -5.01 -14.77
N ASP A 203 12.63 -4.11 -13.88
CA ASP A 203 13.45 -3.04 -13.34
C ASP A 203 13.33 -2.94 -11.80
N THR A 204 14.37 -2.42 -11.18
CA THR A 204 14.30 -2.06 -9.76
C THR A 204 13.34 -0.88 -9.63
N PRO A 205 12.38 -0.91 -8.67
CA PRO A 205 11.53 0.24 -8.38
C PRO A 205 12.34 1.51 -8.17
N GLN A 206 11.88 2.62 -8.74
CA GLN A 206 12.51 3.92 -8.61
C GLN A 206 11.49 4.97 -8.18
N GLU A 207 11.90 5.85 -7.28
CA GLU A 207 11.08 6.97 -6.83
C GLU A 207 11.07 8.11 -7.87
N PHE A 208 9.87 8.60 -8.17
CA PHE A 208 9.64 9.74 -9.04
C PHE A 208 8.65 10.70 -8.40
N LYS A 209 8.85 12.00 -8.65
CA LYS A 209 7.82 13.01 -8.43
C LYS A 209 6.99 13.15 -9.70
N LEU A 210 5.76 12.67 -9.66
CA LEU A 210 4.81 12.78 -10.77
C LEU A 210 4.06 14.10 -10.67
N SER A 211 3.76 14.72 -11.81
CA SER A 211 2.85 15.86 -11.93
C SER A 211 1.91 15.65 -13.11
N ASP A 212 1.12 16.67 -13.43
CA ASP A 212 0.30 16.77 -14.65
C ASP A 212 1.11 16.64 -15.96
N ILE A 213 2.43 16.84 -15.91
CA ILE A 213 3.34 16.62 -17.03
C ILE A 213 3.84 15.17 -16.97
N PRO A 214 3.47 14.31 -17.94
CA PRO A 214 3.85 12.91 -17.89
C PRO A 214 5.34 12.72 -18.13
N ILE A 215 5.97 11.92 -17.27
CA ILE A 215 7.29 11.33 -17.52
C ILE A 215 7.10 10.22 -18.55
N LYS A 216 7.91 10.22 -19.60
CA LYS A 216 7.84 9.23 -20.68
C LYS A 216 9.16 8.50 -20.83
N GLU A 217 9.08 7.19 -20.97
CA GLU A 217 10.19 6.34 -21.35
C GLU A 217 9.81 5.65 -22.67
N LEU A 218 10.56 5.92 -23.73
CA LEU A 218 10.25 5.46 -25.08
C LEU A 218 11.23 4.37 -25.53
N GLY A 219 10.70 3.33 -26.16
CA GLY A 219 11.47 2.28 -26.83
C GLY A 219 12.29 1.40 -25.90
N TRP A 220 11.91 1.27 -24.62
CA TRP A 220 12.59 0.34 -23.73
C TRP A 220 12.29 -1.10 -24.16
N THR A 221 13.25 -1.99 -23.92
CA THR A 221 13.25 -3.32 -24.52
C THR A 221 13.16 -4.42 -23.46
N LEU A 222 12.26 -5.37 -23.66
CA LEU A 222 12.23 -6.64 -22.93
C LEU A 222 12.75 -7.76 -23.83
N THR A 223 13.73 -8.51 -23.35
CA THR A 223 14.23 -9.70 -24.08
C THR A 223 13.60 -10.95 -23.47
N ILE A 224 12.90 -11.73 -24.28
CA ILE A 224 12.34 -13.02 -23.91
C ILE A 224 13.23 -14.14 -24.47
N PRO A 225 13.89 -14.93 -23.61
CA PRO A 225 14.73 -16.05 -24.06
C PRO A 225 13.95 -17.18 -24.73
N GLU A 226 14.66 -17.98 -25.54
CA GLU A 226 14.11 -19.19 -26.17
C GLU A 226 13.57 -20.19 -25.15
N TRP A 227 14.22 -20.36 -24.01
CA TRP A 227 13.83 -21.35 -22.98
C TRP A 227 12.63 -20.93 -22.13
N TYR A 228 12.11 -19.72 -22.28
CA TYR A 228 10.88 -19.31 -21.60
C TYR A 228 9.68 -20.10 -22.16
N PRO A 229 8.70 -20.49 -21.33
CA PRO A 229 7.56 -21.27 -21.80
C PRO A 229 6.76 -20.50 -22.88
N ALA A 230 6.19 -21.21 -23.84
CA ALA A 230 5.22 -20.60 -24.75
C ALA A 230 3.91 -20.29 -24.00
N GLY A 231 3.15 -19.32 -24.50
CA GLY A 231 1.89 -18.89 -23.90
C GLY A 231 1.73 -17.38 -23.83
N ILE A 232 0.73 -16.93 -23.07
CA ILE A 232 0.41 -15.51 -22.90
C ILE A 232 1.21 -14.96 -21.72
N TYR A 233 1.99 -13.93 -22.00
CA TYR A 233 2.70 -13.12 -21.03
C TYR A 233 1.98 -11.80 -20.83
N THR A 234 2.08 -11.23 -19.63
CA THR A 234 1.58 -9.89 -19.34
C THR A 234 2.70 -9.03 -18.78
N VAL A 235 3.04 -7.95 -19.48
CA VAL A 235 3.94 -6.91 -19.00
C VAL A 235 3.09 -5.87 -18.28
N ASN A 236 3.45 -5.59 -17.03
CA ASN A 236 2.77 -4.62 -16.19
C ASN A 236 3.69 -3.43 -15.96
N TYR A 237 3.10 -2.25 -15.97
CA TYR A 237 3.72 -1.02 -15.49
C TYR A 237 2.85 -0.49 -14.36
N ALA A 238 3.45 -0.30 -13.19
CA ALA A 238 2.75 0.13 -12.00
C ALA A 238 3.46 1.30 -11.33
N GLY A 239 2.67 2.12 -10.65
CA GLY A 239 3.13 3.13 -9.71
C GLY A 239 2.44 2.94 -8.37
N ILE A 240 3.19 3.10 -7.28
CA ILE A 240 2.66 3.15 -5.92
C ILE A 240 2.85 4.59 -5.44
N ASN A 241 1.77 5.27 -5.09
CA ASN A 241 1.84 6.56 -4.43
C ASN A 241 2.36 6.34 -3.00
N LEU A 242 3.48 6.96 -2.66
CA LEU A 242 4.17 6.74 -1.38
C LEU A 242 3.41 7.34 -0.19
N LYS A 243 2.49 8.28 -0.44
CA LYS A 243 1.69 8.94 0.59
C LYS A 243 0.53 8.06 1.05
N ASP A 244 -0.27 7.57 0.10
CA ASP A 244 -1.52 6.84 0.39
C ASP A 244 -1.47 5.35 0.05
N GLY A 245 -0.35 4.86 -0.51
CA GLY A 245 -0.16 3.47 -0.95
C GLY A 245 -1.02 3.06 -2.14
N SER A 246 -1.76 3.98 -2.77
CA SER A 246 -2.61 3.69 -3.91
C SER A 246 -1.78 3.21 -5.10
N ILE A 247 -2.31 2.23 -5.84
CA ILE A 247 -1.63 1.62 -6.97
C ILE A 247 -2.31 2.03 -8.27
N CYS A 248 -1.58 2.73 -9.11
CA CYS A 248 -1.91 2.91 -10.52
C CYS A 248 -1.22 1.79 -11.32
N LYS A 249 -1.95 1.10 -12.20
CA LYS A 249 -1.36 0.07 -13.05
C LYS A 249 -1.98 0.03 -14.43
N ASP A 250 -1.16 -0.27 -15.40
CA ASP A 250 -1.56 -0.60 -16.76
C ASP A 250 -0.76 -1.82 -17.24
N SER A 251 -1.28 -2.53 -18.24
CA SER A 251 -0.65 -3.77 -18.70
C SER A 251 -0.84 -4.00 -20.18
N VAL A 252 0.15 -4.65 -20.80
CA VAL A 252 0.07 -5.17 -22.16
C VAL A 252 0.37 -6.66 -22.14
N SER A 253 -0.47 -7.44 -22.81
CA SER A 253 -0.22 -8.86 -23.01
C SER A 253 0.36 -9.14 -24.39
N PHE A 254 1.26 -10.12 -24.45
CA PHE A 254 1.81 -10.64 -25.70
C PHE A 254 1.86 -12.16 -25.67
N THR A 255 1.85 -12.79 -26.84
CA THR A 255 1.90 -14.26 -26.96
C THR A 255 3.28 -14.71 -27.44
N LYS A 256 3.90 -15.66 -26.72
CA LYS A 256 5.02 -16.44 -27.24
C LYS A 256 4.50 -17.71 -27.91
N ARG A 257 4.78 -17.88 -29.20
CA ARG A 257 4.29 -19.03 -29.99
C ARG A 257 4.91 -20.36 -29.56
N HIS A 258 4.15 -21.44 -29.73
CA HIS A 258 4.60 -22.81 -29.53
C HIS A 258 5.41 -23.37 -30.71
N TYR A 259 5.20 -22.84 -31.92
CA TYR A 259 5.76 -23.34 -33.19
C TYR A 259 6.22 -22.19 -34.07
#